data_AF-A0A673STV9-F1
#
_entry.id   AF-A0A673STV9-F1
#
_cell.length_a   1.000
_cell.length_b   1.000
_cell.length_c   1.000
_cell.angle_alpha   90.00
_cell.angle_beta   90.00
_cell.angle_gamma   90.00
#
_symmetry.space_group_name_H-M   'P 1'
#
loop_
_entity.id
_entity.type
_entity.pdbx_description
1 polymer ?
#
loop_
_entity_poly.entity_id
_entity_poly.type
_entity_poly.pdbx_seq_one_letter_code
_entity_poly.pdbx_strand_id
1 'polypeptide(L)'
;MGRAGHVGWVAAGLVLGAGACYCIYKLTRGQRQGGRGPRLRPSPSAEDLTDGSYDDILNVDQLQKLLYLLESTDDPIIIERALVTLGNNAAFSANQIIIRELGGIPIIGSKINNPYLSIKEKALNALNNLSVNVENQVKIKVYINQVCKDVLSGPLDSAVQLAGLRLLTNMTVTNDHQHMLNSYIPDLFRVLLTGNGSTKVQVLKLLVNLSENPAMAEGLLGAQVDSSFLSLFERHVAKEILLRVLTLLQNINNCCKKEGCLTIQSTFPEGSLFFLLYGEECAQKMRALVDHHDADVKEKVNGWLSEPSRRRQESLPSDSCKHFSPTREVKMPHSHETTESSKTADQR
;
A
#
# COMPACT_ATOMS: atom_id res chain seq x y z
N MET A 1 2.73 -27.92 33.12
CA MET A 1 1.53 -28.25 32.31
C MET A 1 0.56 -27.10 32.51
N GLY A 2 0.46 -26.12 31.60
CA GLY A 2 -0.22 -26.16 30.30
C GLY A 2 -1.18 -24.96 30.30
N ARG A 3 -0.75 -23.81 29.78
CA ARG A 3 -1.18 -23.23 28.49
C ARG A 3 -2.66 -22.80 28.48
N ALA A 4 -2.91 -21.52 28.81
CA ALA A 4 -4.11 -20.80 28.39
C ALA A 4 -3.67 -19.74 27.37
N GLY A 5 -4.21 -19.84 26.16
CA GLY A 5 -3.75 -19.16 24.96
C GLY A 5 -4.12 -17.68 24.90
N HIS A 6 -3.16 -16.92 24.38
CA HIS A 6 -3.29 -15.60 23.78
C HIS A 6 -4.51 -15.50 22.84
N VAL A 7 -5.43 -14.60 23.13
CA VAL A 7 -6.25 -13.90 22.11
C VAL A 7 -6.39 -12.45 22.57
N GLY A 8 -5.56 -11.58 22.02
CA GLY A 8 -5.63 -10.14 22.26
C GLY A 8 -4.79 -9.45 21.20
N TRP A 9 -5.35 -8.38 20.62
CA TRP A 9 -4.77 -7.49 19.61
C TRP A 9 -4.93 -7.90 18.14
N VAL A 10 -6.17 -8.08 17.71
CA VAL A 10 -6.58 -7.95 16.30
C VAL A 10 -7.77 -6.99 16.25
N ALA A 11 -7.54 -5.68 16.39
CA ALA A 11 -8.60 -4.67 16.20
C ALA A 11 -8.14 -3.19 16.05
N ALA A 12 -6.85 -2.87 16.04
CA ALA A 12 -6.42 -1.45 16.09
C ALA A 12 -6.03 -0.82 14.74
N GLY A 13 -6.11 -1.55 13.62
CA GLY A 13 -5.72 -1.04 12.28
C GLY A 13 -6.86 -0.56 11.38
N LEU A 14 -8.12 -0.69 11.80
CA LEU A 14 -9.29 -0.65 10.88
C LEU A 14 -10.18 0.60 10.96
N VAL A 15 -9.73 1.72 11.53
CA VAL A 15 -10.67 2.81 11.93
C VAL A 15 -10.54 4.15 11.20
N LEU A 16 -9.61 4.38 10.26
CA LEU A 16 -9.53 5.69 9.59
C LEU A 16 -9.91 5.73 8.10
N GLY A 17 -10.62 4.70 7.60
CA GLY A 17 -11.13 4.69 6.21
C GLY A 17 -12.56 4.20 6.01
N ALA A 18 -13.13 3.43 6.95
CA ALA A 18 -14.48 2.87 6.82
C ALA A 18 -15.47 3.30 7.94
N GLY A 19 -14.95 3.92 9.02
CA GLY A 19 -15.74 4.27 10.21
C GLY A 19 -16.73 5.42 10.02
N ALA A 20 -16.48 6.34 9.08
CA ALA A 20 -17.36 7.50 8.88
C ALA A 20 -18.74 7.12 8.31
N CYS A 21 -18.81 6.16 7.39
CA CYS A 21 -20.09 5.68 6.84
C CYS A 21 -20.85 4.76 7.81
N TYR A 22 -20.16 3.92 8.59
CA TYR A 22 -20.82 3.03 9.56
C TYR A 22 -21.45 3.79 10.74
N CYS A 23 -20.80 4.86 11.21
CA CYS A 23 -21.35 5.71 12.27
C CYS A 23 -22.63 6.45 11.84
N ILE A 24 -22.70 6.90 10.57
CA ILE A 24 -23.91 7.52 10.00
C ILE A 24 -25.02 6.47 9.82
N TYR A 25 -24.68 5.26 9.37
CA TYR A 25 -25.61 4.13 9.25
C TYR A 25 -26.24 3.72 10.60
N LYS A 26 -25.45 3.75 11.69
CA LYS A 26 -25.95 3.37 13.03
C LYS A 26 -26.79 4.47 13.69
N LEU A 27 -26.50 5.74 13.43
CA LEU A 27 -27.27 6.88 13.96
C LEU A 27 -28.64 7.06 13.28
N THR A 28 -28.77 6.65 12.01
CA THR A 28 -30.03 6.79 11.25
C THR A 28 -31.03 5.65 11.48
N ARG A 29 -30.59 4.50 12.02
CA ARG A 29 -31.43 3.29 12.08
C ARG A 29 -31.75 2.78 13.49
N GLY A 30 -31.21 3.42 14.53
CA GLY A 30 -31.25 2.93 15.91
C GLY A 30 -32.14 3.71 16.86
N GLN A 31 -33.37 4.09 16.50
CA GLN A 31 -34.34 4.58 17.50
C GLN A 31 -35.81 4.56 17.00
N ARG A 32 -36.41 3.38 16.83
CA ARG A 32 -37.88 3.24 16.84
C ARG A 32 -38.34 1.89 17.43
N GLN A 33 -38.75 1.93 18.70
CA GLN A 33 -39.77 1.13 19.43
C GLN A 33 -39.39 1.18 20.93
N GLY A 34 -40.19 1.58 21.91
CA GLY A 34 -41.55 2.12 22.01
C GLY A 34 -41.88 2.26 23.53
N GLY A 35 -42.71 3.23 23.92
CA GLY A 35 -43.18 3.41 25.30
C GLY A 35 -44.00 4.68 25.51
N ARG A 36 -45.18 4.56 26.15
CA ARG A 36 -46.38 5.43 26.09
C ARG A 36 -46.41 6.63 27.09
N GLY A 37 -47.06 7.74 26.72
CA GLY A 37 -47.50 8.85 27.61
C GLY A 37 -48.17 10.01 26.84
N PRO A 38 -49.09 10.82 27.41
CA PRO A 38 -50.37 11.19 26.75
C PRO A 38 -50.41 12.46 25.89
N ARG A 39 -51.44 12.45 25.02
CA ARG A 39 -51.84 13.42 23.98
C ARG A 39 -52.06 14.84 24.49
N LEU A 40 -51.52 15.83 23.75
CA LEU A 40 -52.04 17.19 23.65
C LEU A 40 -52.14 17.60 22.17
N ARG A 41 -53.15 18.43 21.87
CA ARG A 41 -53.76 18.74 20.56
C ARG A 41 -52.79 19.28 19.47
N PRO A 42 -53.13 19.10 18.17
CA PRO A 42 -52.30 19.53 17.05
C PRO A 42 -52.50 21.00 16.71
N SER A 43 -51.45 21.68 16.27
CA SER A 43 -51.52 22.94 15.52
C SER A 43 -50.47 22.90 14.40
N PRO A 44 -50.80 23.33 13.17
CA PRO A 44 -50.01 23.06 11.97
C PRO A 44 -48.99 24.18 11.74
N SER A 45 -47.69 23.85 11.78
CA SER A 45 -46.60 24.63 11.16
C SER A 45 -45.23 24.11 11.61
N ALA A 46 -44.82 22.94 11.11
CA ALA A 46 -43.41 22.50 11.14
C ALA A 46 -43.13 21.28 10.23
N GLU A 47 -43.87 21.14 9.14
CA GLU A 47 -43.46 20.34 7.99
C GLU A 47 -43.32 21.40 6.90
N ASP A 48 -42.12 21.84 6.52
CA ASP A 48 -41.35 21.15 5.50
C ASP A 48 -39.99 21.87 5.33
N LEU A 49 -38.96 21.44 6.06
CA LEU A 49 -37.57 21.83 5.81
C LEU A 49 -36.64 20.61 5.96
N THR A 50 -37.11 19.46 5.48
CA THR A 50 -36.25 18.30 5.21
C THR A 50 -36.29 17.99 3.72
N ASP A 51 -36.11 19.01 2.89
CA ASP A 51 -35.68 18.83 1.49
C ASP A 51 -34.14 18.79 1.45
N GLY A 52 -33.59 17.76 2.09
CA GLY A 52 -32.25 17.30 1.77
C GLY A 52 -32.42 16.29 0.65
N SER A 53 -32.49 16.79 -0.59
CA SER A 53 -32.70 16.03 -1.82
C SER A 53 -31.94 14.69 -1.79
N TYR A 54 -32.70 13.59 -1.73
CA TYR A 54 -32.22 12.24 -1.99
C TYR A 54 -31.97 12.03 -3.51
N ASP A 55 -32.03 13.08 -4.34
CA ASP A 55 -32.01 12.97 -5.80
C ASP A 55 -30.62 12.68 -6.39
N ASP A 56 -29.56 12.70 -5.59
CA ASP A 56 -28.19 12.42 -6.06
C ASP A 56 -27.83 10.92 -6.12
N ILE A 57 -28.63 10.06 -5.46
CA ILE A 57 -28.44 8.61 -5.52
C ILE A 57 -29.24 8.06 -6.69
N LEU A 58 -28.53 7.65 -7.74
CA LEU A 58 -29.14 7.09 -8.93
C LEU A 58 -29.72 5.70 -8.64
N ASN A 59 -30.92 5.45 -9.16
CA ASN A 59 -31.52 4.12 -9.19
C ASN A 59 -30.88 3.23 -10.27
N VAL A 60 -31.25 1.95 -10.29
CA VAL A 60 -30.69 0.94 -11.21
C VAL A 60 -30.83 1.36 -12.68
N ASP A 61 -32.01 1.85 -13.09
CA ASP A 61 -32.28 2.26 -14.48
C ASP A 61 -31.44 3.49 -14.89
N GLN A 62 -31.27 4.44 -13.98
CA GLN A 62 -30.44 5.62 -14.20
C GLN A 62 -28.96 5.26 -14.29
N LEU A 63 -28.46 4.37 -13.44
CA LEU A 63 -27.10 3.85 -13.51
C LEU A 63 -26.86 3.11 -14.82
N GLN A 64 -27.81 2.28 -15.26
CA GLN A 64 -27.72 1.57 -16.53
C GLN A 64 -27.63 2.54 -17.72
N LYS A 65 -28.49 3.57 -17.76
CA LYS A 65 -28.46 4.61 -18.80
C LYS A 65 -27.14 5.38 -18.80
N LEU A 66 -26.60 5.68 -17.61
CA LEU A 66 -25.33 6.39 -17.48
C LEU A 66 -24.13 5.55 -17.94
N LEU A 67 -24.13 4.25 -17.63
CA LEU A 67 -23.13 3.31 -18.12
C LEU A 67 -23.20 3.17 -19.65
N TYR A 68 -24.41 3.05 -20.21
CA TYR A 68 -24.60 3.05 -21.66
C TYR A 68 -24.09 4.33 -22.31
N LEU A 69 -24.36 5.50 -21.71
CA LEU A 69 -23.83 6.77 -22.21
C LEU A 69 -22.30 6.79 -22.20
N LEU A 70 -21.67 6.36 -21.10
CA LEU A 70 -20.21 6.31 -20.96
C LEU A 70 -19.55 5.38 -21.98
N GLU A 71 -20.21 4.28 -22.33
CA GLU A 71 -19.75 3.32 -23.33
C GLU A 71 -19.90 3.84 -24.77
N SER A 72 -21.00 4.55 -25.06
CA SER A 72 -21.39 4.96 -26.42
C SER A 72 -20.88 6.34 -26.87
N THR A 73 -20.32 7.14 -25.97
CA THR A 73 -19.85 8.49 -26.28
C THR A 73 -18.32 8.60 -26.38
N ASP A 74 -17.86 9.40 -27.35
CA ASP A 74 -16.47 9.81 -27.51
C ASP A 74 -16.23 11.26 -27.06
N ASP A 75 -17.28 12.00 -26.67
CA ASP A 75 -17.16 13.39 -26.22
C ASP A 75 -16.47 13.44 -24.84
N PRO A 76 -15.27 14.05 -24.74
CA PRO A 76 -14.52 14.09 -23.49
C PRO A 76 -15.27 14.74 -22.33
N ILE A 77 -16.10 15.76 -22.61
CA ILE A 77 -16.87 16.47 -21.58
C ILE A 77 -17.98 15.57 -21.03
N ILE A 78 -18.64 14.80 -21.90
CA ILE A 78 -19.68 13.86 -21.49
C ILE A 78 -19.05 12.70 -20.72
N ILE A 79 -17.94 12.15 -21.20
CA ILE A 79 -17.20 11.08 -20.51
C ILE A 79 -16.82 11.53 -19.09
N GLU A 80 -16.21 12.72 -18.97
CA GLU A 80 -15.76 13.23 -17.69
C GLU A 80 -16.94 13.41 -16.71
N ARG A 81 -18.03 14.04 -17.17
CA ARG A 81 -19.25 14.23 -16.34
C ARG A 81 -19.86 12.90 -15.93
N ALA A 82 -19.96 11.95 -16.84
CA ALA A 82 -20.50 10.62 -16.55
C ALA A 82 -19.65 9.89 -15.49
N LEU A 83 -18.31 9.97 -15.60
CA LEU A 83 -17.41 9.38 -14.62
C LEU A 83 -17.48 10.08 -13.26
N VAL A 84 -17.66 11.39 -13.21
CA VAL A 84 -17.89 12.12 -11.94
C VAL A 84 -19.18 11.63 -11.28
N THR A 85 -20.28 11.56 -12.02
CA THR A 85 -21.57 11.10 -11.48
C THR A 85 -21.52 9.62 -11.04
N LEU A 86 -20.90 8.74 -11.83
CA LEU A 86 -20.68 7.34 -11.47
C LEU A 86 -19.76 7.22 -10.25
N GLY A 87 -18.70 8.02 -10.17
CA GLY A 87 -17.77 8.02 -9.04
C GLY A 87 -18.44 8.41 -7.73
N ASN A 88 -19.28 9.44 -7.75
CA ASN A 88 -20.07 9.85 -6.59
C ASN A 88 -21.06 8.74 -6.19
N ASN A 89 -21.71 8.11 -7.16
CA ASN A 89 -22.63 7.00 -6.90
C ASN A 89 -21.93 5.75 -6.37
N ALA A 90 -20.71 5.46 -6.84
CA ALA A 90 -19.88 4.37 -6.34
C ALA A 90 -19.43 4.55 -4.88
N ALA A 91 -19.60 5.73 -4.28
CA ALA A 91 -19.36 5.92 -2.85
C ALA A 91 -20.43 5.24 -1.98
N PHE A 92 -21.62 4.94 -2.53
CA PHE A 92 -22.70 4.26 -1.81
C PHE A 92 -22.57 2.73 -1.97
N SER A 93 -22.57 2.00 -0.85
CA SER A 93 -22.36 0.54 -0.84
C SER A 93 -23.37 -0.25 -1.68
N ALA A 94 -24.63 0.18 -1.72
CA ALA A 94 -25.64 -0.44 -2.60
C ALA A 94 -25.28 -0.26 -4.08
N ASN A 95 -24.86 0.95 -4.46
CA ASN A 95 -24.50 1.25 -5.85
C ASN A 95 -23.17 0.63 -6.26
N GLN A 96 -22.25 0.35 -5.32
CA GLN A 96 -21.05 -0.46 -5.61
C GLN A 96 -21.39 -1.84 -6.15
N ILE A 97 -22.45 -2.47 -5.62
CA ILE A 97 -22.92 -3.79 -6.04
C ILE A 97 -23.67 -3.66 -7.37
N ILE A 98 -24.61 -2.72 -7.48
CA ILE A 98 -25.42 -2.51 -8.69
C ILE A 98 -24.52 -2.18 -9.89
N ILE A 99 -23.55 -1.27 -9.74
CA ILE A 99 -22.61 -0.91 -10.82
C ILE A 99 -21.80 -2.15 -11.25
N ARG A 100 -21.39 -3.00 -10.32
CA ARG A 100 -20.71 -4.27 -10.65
C ARG A 100 -21.62 -5.21 -11.44
N GLU A 101 -22.87 -5.37 -11.02
CA GLU A 101 -23.86 -6.27 -11.62
C GLU A 101 -24.27 -5.82 -13.02
N LEU A 102 -24.35 -4.51 -13.24
CA LEU A 102 -24.58 -3.89 -14.54
C LEU A 102 -23.36 -3.93 -15.47
N GLY A 103 -22.24 -4.55 -15.07
CA GLY A 103 -21.02 -4.59 -15.88
C GLY A 103 -20.28 -3.26 -15.96
N GLY A 104 -20.49 -2.34 -15.02
CA GLY A 104 -19.90 -1.01 -15.03
C GLY A 104 -18.39 -0.96 -14.75
N ILE A 105 -17.84 -1.94 -14.02
CA ILE A 105 -16.40 -2.00 -13.74
C ILE A 105 -15.56 -2.04 -15.02
N PRO A 106 -15.80 -2.95 -15.99
CA PRO A 106 -15.03 -2.94 -17.24
C PRO A 106 -15.24 -1.68 -18.09
N ILE A 107 -16.46 -1.11 -18.09
CA ILE A 107 -16.75 0.14 -18.81
C ILE A 107 -15.90 1.28 -18.24
N ILE A 108 -15.91 1.47 -16.92
CA ILE A 108 -15.09 2.49 -16.23
C ILE A 108 -13.59 2.19 -16.42
N GLY A 109 -13.21 0.93 -16.27
CA GLY A 109 -11.83 0.46 -16.42
C GLY A 109 -11.25 0.73 -17.80
N SER A 110 -12.05 0.67 -18.86
CA SER A 110 -11.61 1.02 -20.22
C SER A 110 -11.13 2.48 -20.34
N LYS A 111 -11.66 3.38 -19.50
CA LYS A 111 -11.36 4.82 -19.55
C LYS A 111 -10.06 5.20 -18.83
N ILE A 112 -9.40 4.29 -18.11
CA ILE A 112 -8.11 4.57 -17.46
C ILE A 112 -6.96 4.75 -18.47
N ASN A 113 -7.15 4.32 -19.73
CA ASN A 113 -6.17 4.50 -20.81
C ASN A 113 -6.50 5.71 -21.70
N ASN A 114 -7.44 6.57 -21.29
CA ASN A 114 -7.82 7.74 -22.05
C ASN A 114 -6.66 8.77 -22.15
N PRO A 115 -6.47 9.44 -23.31
CA PRO A 115 -5.42 10.43 -23.47
C PRO A 115 -5.61 11.69 -22.60
N TYR A 116 -6.85 12.01 -22.21
CA TYR A 116 -7.15 13.14 -21.34
C TYR A 116 -6.93 12.74 -19.87
N LEU A 117 -5.98 13.42 -19.21
CA LEU A 117 -5.62 13.16 -17.81
C LEU A 117 -6.81 13.36 -16.85
N SER A 118 -7.71 14.30 -17.14
CA SER A 118 -8.92 14.52 -16.34
C SER A 118 -9.83 13.28 -16.34
N ILE A 119 -10.10 12.71 -17.52
CA ILE A 119 -10.88 11.47 -17.68
C ILE A 119 -10.21 10.31 -16.96
N LYS A 120 -8.89 10.15 -17.14
CA LYS A 120 -8.11 9.10 -16.46
C LYS A 120 -8.23 9.23 -14.93
N GLU A 121 -8.10 10.44 -14.40
CA GLU A 121 -8.27 10.72 -12.97
C GLU A 121 -9.67 10.36 -12.48
N LYS A 122 -10.74 10.75 -13.20
CA LYS A 122 -12.12 10.44 -12.79
C LYS A 122 -12.42 8.95 -12.85
N ALA A 123 -11.91 8.24 -13.86
CA ALA A 123 -12.03 6.79 -13.95
C ALA A 123 -11.34 6.09 -12.77
N LEU A 124 -10.10 6.50 -12.43
CA LEU A 124 -9.37 5.97 -11.27
C LEU A 124 -10.10 6.24 -9.95
N ASN A 125 -10.66 7.43 -9.77
CA ASN A 125 -11.45 7.77 -8.58
C ASN A 125 -12.74 6.93 -8.48
N ALA A 126 -13.43 6.69 -9.59
CA ALA A 126 -14.60 5.82 -9.61
C ALA A 126 -14.24 4.37 -9.25
N LEU A 127 -13.16 3.82 -9.83
CA LEU A 127 -12.65 2.50 -9.47
C LEU A 127 -12.21 2.42 -8.00
N ASN A 128 -11.58 3.47 -7.47
CA ASN A 128 -11.19 3.55 -6.06
C ASN A 128 -12.41 3.42 -5.14
N ASN A 129 -13.51 4.11 -5.45
CA ASN A 129 -14.75 4.01 -4.67
C ASN A 129 -15.38 2.62 -4.79
N LEU A 130 -15.39 2.03 -5.99
CA LEU A 130 -15.86 0.66 -6.21
C LEU A 130 -15.02 -0.38 -5.47
N SER A 131 -13.71 -0.17 -5.34
CA SER A 131 -12.77 -1.10 -4.70
C SER A 131 -12.93 -1.22 -3.19
N VAL A 132 -13.76 -0.37 -2.55
CA VAL A 132 -14.12 -0.53 -1.13
C VAL A 132 -14.87 -1.84 -0.89
N ASN A 133 -15.58 -2.35 -1.90
CA ASN A 133 -16.24 -3.66 -1.85
C ASN A 133 -15.27 -4.77 -2.30
N VAL A 134 -15.05 -5.79 -1.46
CA VAL A 134 -14.08 -6.87 -1.72
C VAL A 134 -14.42 -7.70 -2.97
N GLU A 135 -15.71 -7.96 -3.25
CA GLU A 135 -16.11 -8.67 -4.47
C GLU A 135 -15.87 -7.83 -5.73
N ASN A 136 -15.91 -6.49 -5.62
CA ASN A 136 -15.50 -5.61 -6.71
C ASN A 136 -13.99 -5.68 -6.96
N GLN A 137 -13.18 -5.82 -5.90
CA GLN A 137 -11.72 -5.96 -6.04
C GLN A 137 -11.36 -7.16 -6.94
N VAL A 138 -12.09 -8.27 -6.83
CA VAL A 138 -11.88 -9.47 -7.68
C VAL A 138 -11.99 -9.14 -9.17
N LYS A 139 -12.87 -8.20 -9.54
CA LYS A 139 -13.01 -7.72 -10.93
C LYS A 139 -12.02 -6.62 -11.26
N ILE A 140 -11.70 -5.72 -10.33
CA ILE A 140 -10.79 -4.59 -10.54
C ILE A 140 -9.33 -5.03 -10.65
N LYS A 141 -8.93 -6.16 -10.05
CA LYS A 141 -7.53 -6.61 -10.00
C LYS A 141 -6.83 -6.68 -11.35
N VAL A 142 -7.57 -6.89 -12.45
CA VAL A 142 -7.03 -6.92 -13.81
C VAL A 142 -6.35 -5.60 -14.21
N TYR A 143 -6.72 -4.48 -13.56
CA TYR A 143 -6.16 -3.16 -13.84
C TYR A 143 -4.92 -2.83 -13.00
N ILE A 144 -4.61 -3.59 -11.94
CA ILE A 144 -3.51 -3.25 -11.00
C ILE A 144 -2.19 -3.01 -11.74
N ASN A 145 -1.80 -3.93 -12.63
CA ASN A 145 -0.54 -3.83 -13.37
C ASN A 145 -0.49 -2.57 -14.26
N GLN A 146 -1.60 -2.24 -14.93
CA GLN A 146 -1.66 -1.04 -15.75
C GLN A 146 -1.59 0.22 -14.89
N VAL A 147 -2.34 0.25 -13.78
CA VAL A 147 -2.35 1.38 -12.85
C VAL A 147 -0.96 1.59 -12.25
N CYS A 148 -0.26 0.52 -11.82
CA CYS A 148 1.12 0.61 -11.35
C CYS A 148 2.04 1.26 -12.39
N LYS A 149 2.01 0.78 -13.64
CA LYS A 149 2.84 1.35 -14.73
C LYS A 149 2.54 2.85 -14.94
N ASP A 150 1.26 3.19 -15.01
CA ASP A 150 0.80 4.56 -15.26
C ASP A 150 1.19 5.52 -14.13
N VAL A 151 0.98 5.14 -12.86
CA VAL A 151 1.24 6.04 -11.73
C VAL A 151 2.71 6.16 -11.37
N LEU A 152 3.52 5.11 -11.61
CA LEU A 152 4.94 5.10 -11.25
C LEU A 152 5.84 5.69 -12.33
N SER A 153 5.35 5.76 -13.56
CA SER A 153 6.04 6.38 -14.71
C SER A 153 5.44 7.74 -15.12
N GLY A 154 4.26 8.08 -14.60
CA GLY A 154 3.56 9.33 -14.92
C GLY A 154 4.14 10.56 -14.22
N PRO A 155 3.59 11.75 -14.49
CA PRO A 155 4.04 12.99 -13.86
C PRO A 155 3.90 12.92 -12.33
N LEU A 156 5.01 13.21 -11.64
CA LEU A 156 5.09 13.22 -10.18
C LEU A 156 4.08 14.20 -9.59
N ASP A 157 3.44 13.80 -8.50
CA ASP A 157 2.45 14.58 -7.73
C ASP A 157 1.18 14.97 -8.51
N SER A 158 0.97 14.39 -9.69
CA SER A 158 -0.24 14.65 -10.47
C SER A 158 -1.49 14.06 -9.81
N ALA A 159 -2.65 14.65 -10.13
CA ALA A 159 -3.93 14.15 -9.66
C ALA A 159 -4.19 12.70 -10.09
N VAL A 160 -3.75 12.32 -11.29
CA VAL A 160 -3.78 10.94 -11.79
C VAL A 160 -2.93 10.00 -10.92
N GLN A 161 -1.70 10.40 -10.57
CA GLN A 161 -0.83 9.60 -9.70
C GLN A 161 -1.49 9.39 -8.33
N LEU A 162 -2.04 10.46 -7.72
CA LEU A 162 -2.74 10.35 -6.44
C LEU A 162 -4.01 9.49 -6.51
N ALA A 163 -4.81 9.61 -7.57
CA ALA A 163 -6.02 8.80 -7.77
C ALA A 163 -5.68 7.30 -7.90
N GLY A 164 -4.65 6.97 -8.69
CA GLY A 164 -4.23 5.58 -8.84
C GLY A 164 -3.55 5.02 -7.59
N LEU A 165 -2.74 5.81 -6.86
CA LEU A 165 -2.19 5.38 -5.56
C LEU A 165 -3.28 5.09 -4.52
N ARG A 166 -4.36 5.88 -4.49
CA ARG A 166 -5.53 5.61 -3.63
C ARG A 166 -6.21 4.29 -3.99
N LEU A 167 -6.44 4.05 -5.28
CA LEU A 167 -6.97 2.78 -5.76
C LEU A 167 -6.07 1.60 -5.33
N LEU A 168 -4.76 1.69 -5.57
CA LEU A 168 -3.82 0.63 -5.16
C LEU A 168 -3.80 0.42 -3.64
N THR A 169 -3.95 1.49 -2.86
CA THR A 169 -4.07 1.42 -1.39
C THR A 169 -5.30 0.62 -0.98
N ASN A 170 -6.47 0.86 -1.59
CA ASN A 170 -7.67 0.07 -1.32
C ASN A 170 -7.54 -1.39 -1.76
N MET A 171 -6.91 -1.63 -2.91
CA MET A 171 -6.67 -2.98 -3.43
C MET A 171 -5.68 -3.80 -2.59
N THR A 172 -4.94 -3.16 -1.67
CA THR A 172 -3.96 -3.81 -0.78
C THR A 172 -4.42 -3.90 0.67
N VAL A 173 -5.65 -3.49 0.99
CA VAL A 173 -6.23 -3.64 2.34
C VAL A 173 -6.34 -5.11 2.75
N THR A 174 -6.58 -6.02 1.79
CA THR A 174 -6.48 -7.46 1.99
C THR A 174 -5.21 -8.01 1.35
N ASN A 175 -4.80 -9.22 1.76
CA ASN A 175 -3.58 -9.85 1.25
C ASN A 175 -3.73 -10.39 -0.19
N ASP A 176 -4.97 -10.50 -0.70
CA ASP A 176 -5.29 -11.25 -1.92
C ASP A 176 -4.56 -10.73 -3.16
N HIS A 177 -4.32 -9.42 -3.23
CA HIS A 177 -3.75 -8.75 -4.41
C HIS A 177 -2.36 -8.14 -4.16
N GLN A 178 -1.84 -8.19 -2.94
CA GLN A 178 -0.58 -7.52 -2.57
C GLN A 178 0.62 -8.04 -3.36
N HIS A 179 0.68 -9.35 -3.63
CA HIS A 179 1.76 -9.99 -4.38
C HIS A 179 1.93 -9.41 -5.80
N MET A 180 0.88 -8.84 -6.39
CA MET A 180 0.92 -8.19 -7.70
C MET A 180 1.78 -6.92 -7.71
N LEU A 181 2.09 -6.36 -6.54
CA LEU A 181 2.91 -5.15 -6.40
C LEU A 181 4.41 -5.45 -6.18
N ASN A 182 4.82 -6.71 -6.04
CA ASN A 182 6.20 -7.07 -5.69
C ASN A 182 7.26 -6.45 -6.61
N SER A 183 7.05 -6.51 -7.93
CA SER A 183 7.98 -5.95 -8.91
C SER A 183 8.03 -4.42 -8.90
N TYR A 184 7.08 -3.75 -8.24
CA TYR A 184 6.94 -2.30 -8.20
C TYR A 184 7.38 -1.68 -6.87
N ILE A 185 7.76 -2.49 -5.88
CA ILE A 185 8.22 -2.01 -4.57
C ILE A 185 9.38 -0.99 -4.68
N PRO A 186 10.43 -1.22 -5.49
CA PRO A 186 11.50 -0.22 -5.64
C PRO A 186 11.00 1.12 -6.20
N ASP A 187 10.10 1.08 -7.18
CA ASP A 187 9.50 2.28 -7.77
C ASP A 187 8.61 3.03 -6.77
N LEU A 188 7.90 2.30 -5.90
CA LEU A 188 7.12 2.90 -4.81
C LEU A 188 8.04 3.65 -3.84
N PHE A 189 9.18 3.07 -3.47
CA PHE A 189 10.18 3.80 -2.67
C PHE A 189 10.73 5.02 -3.41
N ARG A 190 10.99 4.94 -4.72
CA ARG A 190 11.40 6.11 -5.51
C ARG A 190 10.37 7.24 -5.44
N VAL A 191 9.08 6.93 -5.62
CA VAL A 191 8.00 7.93 -5.52
C VAL A 191 7.87 8.46 -4.07
N LEU A 192 8.06 7.61 -3.07
CA LEU A 192 8.10 8.04 -1.67
C LEU A 192 9.20 9.07 -1.40
N LEU A 193 10.39 8.92 -2.01
CA LEU A 193 11.51 9.83 -1.76
C LEU A 193 11.38 11.13 -2.54
N THR A 194 10.83 11.08 -3.75
CA THR A 194 10.75 12.23 -4.66
C THR A 194 9.46 13.06 -4.54
N GLY A 195 8.32 12.44 -4.20
CA GLY A 195 7.01 13.10 -4.19
C GLY A 195 6.82 14.09 -3.04
N ASN A 196 5.81 14.96 -3.17
CA ASN A 196 5.41 15.90 -2.12
C ASN A 196 4.73 15.20 -0.93
N GLY A 197 4.44 15.95 0.14
CA GLY A 197 3.87 15.40 1.37
C GLY A 197 2.58 14.58 1.18
N SER A 198 1.70 14.96 0.25
CA SER A 198 0.47 14.22 -0.05
C SER A 198 0.78 12.87 -0.69
N THR A 199 1.65 12.87 -1.71
CA THR A 199 2.10 11.66 -2.39
C THR A 199 2.83 10.72 -1.44
N LYS A 200 3.74 11.25 -0.60
CA LYS A 200 4.45 10.46 0.43
C LYS A 200 3.46 9.76 1.36
N VAL A 201 2.44 10.47 1.86
CA VAL A 201 1.41 9.90 2.73
C VAL A 201 0.65 8.76 2.02
N GLN A 202 0.28 8.91 0.74
CA GLN A 202 -0.43 7.84 0.02
C GLN A 202 0.47 6.62 -0.22
N VAL A 203 1.71 6.81 -0.67
CA VAL A 203 2.65 5.71 -0.86
C VAL A 203 2.93 4.98 0.46
N LEU A 204 3.05 5.71 1.57
CA LEU A 204 3.25 5.09 2.88
C LEU A 204 2.05 4.28 3.35
N LYS A 205 0.81 4.72 3.07
CA LYS A 205 -0.38 3.91 3.39
C LYS A 205 -0.33 2.57 2.67
N LEU A 206 0.00 2.60 1.37
CA LEU A 206 0.19 1.39 0.57
C LEU A 206 1.31 0.50 1.15
N LEU A 207 2.50 1.04 1.39
CA LEU A 207 3.63 0.28 1.93
C LEU A 207 3.34 -0.31 3.31
N VAL A 208 2.61 0.43 4.16
CA VAL A 208 2.16 -0.07 5.46
C VAL A 208 1.24 -1.28 5.28
N ASN A 209 0.25 -1.22 4.39
CA ASN A 209 -0.61 -2.38 4.08
C ASN A 209 0.21 -3.60 3.64
N LEU A 210 1.19 -3.40 2.75
CA LEU A 210 2.08 -4.48 2.30
C LEU A 210 2.89 -5.06 3.47
N SER A 211 3.43 -4.21 4.35
CA SER A 211 4.29 -4.63 5.45
C SER A 211 3.61 -5.45 6.55
N GLU A 212 2.29 -5.36 6.66
CA GLU A 212 1.51 -6.18 7.60
C GLU A 212 1.45 -7.66 7.20
N ASN A 213 1.70 -7.96 5.92
CA ASN A 213 1.70 -9.30 5.39
C ASN A 213 3.12 -9.90 5.38
N PRO A 214 3.39 -10.97 6.14
CA PRO A 214 4.70 -11.62 6.16
C PRO A 214 5.20 -12.07 4.77
N ALA A 215 4.29 -12.49 3.89
CA ALA A 215 4.64 -12.90 2.52
C ALA A 215 5.24 -11.75 1.67
N MET A 216 5.05 -10.50 2.07
CA MET A 216 5.62 -9.33 1.39
C MET A 216 6.94 -8.87 2.03
N ALA A 217 7.31 -9.40 3.21
CA ALA A 217 8.46 -8.92 3.97
C ALA A 217 9.78 -9.11 3.22
N GLU A 218 9.98 -10.26 2.59
CA GLU A 218 11.18 -10.53 1.78
C GLU A 218 11.31 -9.54 0.61
N GLY A 219 10.22 -9.30 -0.12
CA GLY A 219 10.19 -8.35 -1.24
C GLY A 219 10.43 -6.90 -0.80
N LEU A 220 9.91 -6.51 0.36
CA LEU A 220 10.15 -5.19 0.96
C LEU A 220 11.61 -5.03 1.40
N LEU A 221 12.16 -6.02 2.11
CA LEU A 221 13.52 -5.97 2.64
C LEU A 221 14.58 -6.03 1.54
N GLY A 222 14.33 -6.80 0.47
CA GLY A 222 15.23 -6.93 -0.67
C GLY A 222 15.12 -5.82 -1.71
N ALA A 223 14.18 -4.89 -1.57
CA ALA A 223 14.02 -3.79 -2.51
C ALA A 223 15.20 -2.82 -2.44
N GLN A 224 15.70 -2.40 -3.61
CA GLN A 224 16.70 -1.34 -3.69
C GLN A 224 16.07 0.00 -3.32
N VAL A 225 16.68 0.68 -2.34
CA VAL A 225 16.18 1.96 -1.81
C VAL A 225 17.35 2.91 -1.64
N ASP A 226 17.17 4.15 -2.09
CA ASP A 226 18.20 5.19 -1.94
C ASP A 226 18.40 5.56 -0.45
N SER A 227 19.64 5.86 -0.06
CA SER A 227 19.98 6.16 1.34
C SER A 227 19.28 7.41 1.89
N SER A 228 18.83 8.32 1.01
CA SER A 228 17.96 9.44 1.39
C SER A 228 16.66 9.01 2.05
N PHE A 229 16.27 7.72 1.98
CA PHE A 229 15.20 7.16 2.81
C PHE A 229 15.38 7.43 4.30
N LEU A 230 16.62 7.46 4.79
CA LEU A 230 16.90 7.75 6.19
C LEU A 230 16.57 9.20 6.59
N SER A 231 16.41 10.12 5.63
CA SER A 231 15.95 11.49 5.89
C SER A 231 14.49 11.53 6.36
N LEU A 232 13.70 10.48 6.10
CA LEU A 232 12.31 10.38 6.59
C LEU A 232 12.21 10.25 8.12
N PHE A 233 13.33 9.98 8.81
CA PHE A 233 13.43 9.91 10.28
C PHE A 233 13.93 11.21 10.91
N GLU A 234 13.91 12.32 10.20
CA GLU A 234 14.37 13.60 10.75
C GLU A 234 13.26 14.29 11.56
N ARG A 235 13.62 14.97 12.65
CA ARG A 235 12.67 15.61 13.58
C ARG A 235 11.72 16.63 12.94
N HIS A 236 12.12 17.21 11.79
CA HIS A 236 11.33 18.22 11.10
C HIS A 236 10.35 17.62 10.07
N VAL A 237 10.42 16.31 9.81
CA VAL A 237 9.47 15.62 8.94
C VAL A 237 8.09 15.68 9.57
N ALA A 238 7.06 15.92 8.74
CA ALA A 238 5.68 16.00 9.21
C ALA A 238 5.29 14.75 10.01
N LYS A 239 4.67 14.96 11.19
CA LYS A 239 4.26 13.89 12.13
C LYS A 239 3.57 12.72 11.42
N GLU A 240 2.65 13.02 10.50
CA GLU A 240 1.87 12.00 9.79
C GLU A 240 2.74 11.04 8.97
N ILE A 241 3.77 11.59 8.30
CA ILE A 241 4.75 10.83 7.50
C ILE A 241 5.62 10.01 8.45
N LEU A 242 6.18 10.66 9.47
CA LEU A 242 7.08 10.03 10.42
C LEU A 242 6.42 8.82 11.12
N LEU A 243 5.18 8.97 11.59
CA LEU A 243 4.45 7.87 12.22
C LEU A 243 4.19 6.70 11.28
N ARG A 244 3.95 6.94 9.98
CA ARG A 244 3.74 5.88 9.00
C ARG A 244 5.03 5.14 8.68
N VAL A 245 6.14 5.86 8.51
CA VAL A 245 7.45 5.23 8.30
C VAL A 245 7.84 4.39 9.51
N LEU A 246 7.65 4.90 10.73
CA LEU A 246 7.88 4.12 11.96
C LEU A 246 6.97 2.88 12.04
N THR A 247 5.73 2.98 11.58
CA THR A 247 4.80 1.84 11.53
C THR A 247 5.22 0.80 10.49
N LEU A 248 5.66 1.23 9.30
CA LEU A 248 6.24 0.37 8.28
C LEU A 248 7.41 -0.45 8.85
N LEU A 249 8.34 0.20 9.54
CA LEU A 249 9.48 -0.46 10.19
C LEU A 249 9.04 -1.46 11.28
N GLN A 250 8.08 -1.06 12.10
CA GLN A 250 7.54 -1.92 13.16
C GLN A 250 6.89 -3.18 12.58
N ASN A 251 6.12 -3.05 11.50
CA ASN A 251 5.49 -4.17 10.81
C ASN A 251 6.51 -5.12 10.21
N ILE A 252 7.51 -4.60 9.49
CA ILE A 252 8.62 -5.40 8.92
C ILE A 252 9.34 -6.18 10.02
N ASN A 253 9.71 -5.52 11.12
CA ASN A 253 10.36 -6.17 12.26
C ASN A 253 9.50 -7.29 12.86
N ASN A 254 8.19 -7.06 12.99
CA ASN A 254 7.27 -8.06 13.52
C ASN A 254 7.14 -9.30 12.60
N CYS A 255 7.13 -9.10 11.29
CA CYS A 255 7.16 -10.19 10.31
C CYS A 255 8.47 -10.99 10.43
N CYS A 256 9.61 -10.29 10.53
CA CYS A 256 10.92 -10.94 10.69
C CYS A 256 11.01 -11.83 11.95
N LYS A 257 10.36 -11.43 13.05
CA LYS A 257 10.31 -12.23 14.28
C LYS A 257 9.48 -13.50 14.12
N LYS A 258 8.32 -13.41 13.46
CA LYS A 258 7.40 -14.54 13.30
C LYS A 258 7.97 -15.63 12.41
N GLU A 259 8.70 -15.25 11.36
CA GLU A 259 9.26 -16.19 10.38
C GLU A 259 10.72 -16.58 10.67
N GLY A 260 11.35 -15.99 11.68
CA GLY A 260 12.78 -16.21 11.95
C GLY A 260 13.69 -15.62 10.88
N CYS A 261 13.21 -14.67 10.06
CA CYS A 261 13.89 -14.08 8.90
C CYS A 261 15.30 -13.51 9.21
N LEU A 262 15.58 -13.21 10.49
CA LEU A 262 16.89 -12.78 10.98
C LEU A 262 17.99 -13.87 10.86
N THR A 263 17.65 -15.13 10.52
CA THR A 263 18.63 -16.17 10.15
C THR A 263 19.12 -16.04 8.70
N ILE A 264 18.53 -15.16 7.90
CA ILE A 264 18.76 -14.99 6.45
C ILE A 264 19.53 -13.68 6.18
N GLN A 265 20.44 -13.28 7.08
CA GLN A 265 21.26 -12.06 6.91
C GLN A 265 22.12 -12.06 5.63
N SER A 266 22.34 -13.21 5.00
CA SER A 266 23.33 -13.40 3.93
C SER A 266 22.80 -13.31 2.49
N THR A 267 21.54 -12.95 2.25
CA THR A 267 20.95 -13.00 0.89
C THR A 267 20.43 -11.68 0.34
N PHE A 268 20.35 -10.60 1.12
CA PHE A 268 19.88 -9.32 0.59
C PHE A 268 21.03 -8.56 -0.10
N PRO A 269 20.78 -7.92 -1.26
CA PRO A 269 21.79 -7.17 -1.98
C PRO A 269 22.17 -5.89 -1.23
N GLU A 270 23.39 -5.39 -1.48
CA GLU A 270 23.83 -4.09 -1.00
C GLU A 270 22.95 -2.97 -1.58
N GLY A 271 22.61 -1.98 -0.75
CA GLY A 271 21.66 -0.92 -1.11
C GLY A 271 20.18 -1.31 -0.95
N SER A 272 19.89 -2.49 -0.40
CA SER A 272 18.53 -2.89 -0.07
C SER A 272 17.99 -2.17 1.18
N LEU A 273 16.66 -2.13 1.31
CA LEU A 273 15.99 -1.61 2.51
C LEU A 273 16.51 -2.28 3.78
N PHE A 274 16.81 -3.58 3.74
CA PHE A 274 17.42 -4.30 4.86
C PHE A 274 18.70 -3.60 5.37
N PHE A 275 19.66 -3.32 4.49
CA PHE A 275 20.92 -2.66 4.88
C PHE A 275 20.69 -1.27 5.47
N LEU A 276 19.74 -0.50 4.91
CA LEU A 276 19.40 0.82 5.45
C LEU A 276 18.80 0.69 6.85
N LEU A 277 17.83 -0.19 7.04
CA LEU A 277 17.12 -0.32 8.32
C LEU A 277 18.03 -0.83 9.43
N TYR A 278 18.86 -1.83 9.15
CA TYR A 278 19.72 -2.49 10.14
C TYR A 278 21.12 -1.90 10.24
N GLY A 279 21.44 -0.87 9.45
CA GLY A 279 22.69 -0.11 9.55
C GLY A 279 22.74 0.87 10.73
N GLU A 280 23.96 1.31 11.06
CA GLU A 280 24.24 2.23 12.16
C GLU A 280 23.61 3.62 11.96
N GLU A 281 23.54 4.11 10.72
CA GLU A 281 22.95 5.42 10.43
C GLU A 281 21.46 5.48 10.80
N CYS A 282 20.70 4.40 10.54
CA CYS A 282 19.31 4.30 10.97
C CYS A 282 19.20 4.31 12.51
N ALA A 283 20.09 3.59 13.21
CA ALA A 283 20.12 3.62 14.68
C ALA A 283 20.40 5.04 15.22
N GLN A 284 21.28 5.80 14.57
CA GLN A 284 21.55 7.20 14.92
C GLN A 284 20.31 8.09 14.69
N LYS A 285 19.64 7.96 13.55
CA LYS A 285 18.40 8.71 13.26
C LYS A 285 17.30 8.38 14.29
N MET A 286 17.15 7.11 14.67
CA MET A 286 16.21 6.69 15.70
C MET A 286 16.55 7.27 17.08
N ARG A 287 17.82 7.22 17.49
CA ARG A 287 18.27 7.84 18.75
C ARG A 287 17.99 9.35 18.77
N ALA A 288 18.16 10.02 17.63
CA ALA A 288 17.81 11.43 17.50
C ALA A 288 16.30 11.69 17.69
N LEU A 289 15.41 10.71 17.51
CA LEU A 289 13.96 10.87 17.70
C LEU A 289 13.44 10.52 19.11
N VAL A 290 14.29 10.02 20.02
CA VAL A 290 13.88 9.60 21.38
C VAL A 290 13.23 10.75 22.16
N ASP A 291 13.72 11.97 21.99
CA ASP A 291 13.20 13.17 22.66
C ASP A 291 12.26 13.98 21.76
N HIS A 292 11.61 13.35 20.80
CA HIS A 292 10.66 14.03 19.93
C HIS A 292 9.49 14.63 20.74
N HIS A 293 8.95 15.77 20.32
CA HIS A 293 7.89 16.45 21.08
C HIS A 293 6.61 15.61 21.15
N ASP A 294 6.29 14.91 20.07
CA ASP A 294 5.11 14.06 19.95
C ASP A 294 5.24 12.72 20.70
N ALA A 295 4.20 12.37 21.48
CA ALA A 295 4.19 11.16 22.31
C ALA A 295 4.15 9.86 21.50
N ASP A 296 3.36 9.81 20.43
CA ASP A 296 3.20 8.60 19.60
C ASP A 296 4.51 8.27 18.88
N VAL A 297 5.23 9.29 18.41
CA VAL A 297 6.56 9.15 17.81
C VAL A 297 7.54 8.56 18.83
N LYS A 298 7.59 9.12 20.05
CA LYS A 298 8.46 8.62 21.13
C LYS A 298 8.17 7.17 21.47
N GLU A 299 6.90 6.81 21.61
CA GLU A 299 6.48 5.43 21.90
C GLU A 299 7.00 4.46 20.84
N LYS A 300 6.81 4.77 19.56
CA LYS A 300 7.27 3.92 18.45
C LYS A 300 8.79 3.81 18.38
N VAL A 301 9.51 4.92 18.56
CA VAL A 301 10.97 4.94 18.54
C VAL A 301 11.56 4.15 19.70
N ASN A 302 11.04 4.34 20.92
CA ASN A 302 11.48 3.59 22.10
C ASN A 302 11.16 2.11 22.00
N GLY A 303 9.99 1.76 21.46
CA GLY A 303 9.62 0.39 21.15
C GLY A 303 10.61 -0.26 20.17
N TRP A 304 11.04 0.48 19.15
CA TRP A 304 12.02 0.01 18.17
C TRP A 304 13.43 -0.15 18.76
N LEU A 305 13.89 0.80 19.59
CA LEU A 305 15.23 0.76 20.20
C LEU A 305 15.38 -0.33 21.28
N SER A 306 14.28 -0.71 21.93
CA SER A 306 14.29 -1.71 23.01
C SER A 306 14.45 -3.15 22.50
N GLU A 307 14.42 -3.37 21.19
CA GLU A 307 14.41 -4.69 20.55
C GLU A 307 15.73 -5.47 20.73
N PRO A 308 15.70 -6.71 21.25
CA PRO A 308 16.89 -7.52 21.50
C PRO A 308 17.73 -7.85 20.26
N SER A 309 17.11 -7.90 19.08
CA SER A 309 17.77 -8.20 17.80
C SER A 309 18.88 -7.19 17.46
N ARG A 310 18.82 -5.97 18.03
CA ARG A 310 19.78 -4.89 17.80
C ARG A 310 21.01 -4.98 18.70
N ARG A 311 20.84 -5.41 19.96
CA ARG A 311 21.95 -5.62 20.91
C ARG A 311 22.96 -6.67 20.45
N ARG A 312 22.59 -7.54 19.50
CA ARG A 312 23.48 -8.54 18.88
C ARG A 312 24.25 -8.04 17.66
N GLN A 313 23.86 -6.92 17.04
CA GLN A 313 24.57 -6.34 15.90
C GLN A 313 25.59 -5.27 16.32
N GLU A 314 25.40 -4.62 17.47
CA GLU A 314 26.40 -3.73 18.09
C GLU A 314 27.71 -4.46 18.47
N SER A 315 27.71 -5.80 18.51
CA SER A 315 28.89 -6.63 18.78
C SER A 315 29.63 -7.14 17.53
N LEU A 316 29.23 -6.76 16.32
CA LEU A 316 29.97 -7.10 15.10
C LEU A 316 30.95 -5.97 14.76
N PRO A 317 32.27 -6.23 14.65
CA PRO A 317 33.24 -5.19 14.34
C PRO A 317 32.99 -4.61 12.95
N SER A 318 33.03 -3.27 12.89
CA SER A 318 32.94 -2.42 11.70
C SER A 318 34.01 -2.66 10.62
N ASP A 319 34.96 -3.58 10.86
CA ASP A 319 36.11 -3.83 9.98
C ASP A 319 35.83 -4.86 8.86
N SER A 320 34.64 -5.47 8.83
CA SER A 320 34.31 -6.47 7.80
C SER A 320 34.12 -5.89 6.39
N CYS A 321 34.01 -4.57 6.24
CA CYS A 321 33.87 -3.89 4.94
C CYS A 321 35.17 -3.34 4.33
N LYS A 322 36.34 -3.65 4.91
CA LYS A 322 37.63 -3.20 4.37
C LYS A 322 38.62 -4.34 4.32
N HIS A 323 38.50 -5.24 3.34
CA HIS A 323 39.63 -5.85 2.63
C HIS A 323 39.13 -6.99 1.74
N PHE A 324 38.84 -6.69 0.47
CA PHE A 324 39.03 -7.68 -0.59
C PHE A 324 39.54 -6.95 -1.84
N SER A 325 40.87 -6.86 -1.95
CA SER A 325 41.54 -6.63 -3.24
C SER A 325 41.83 -7.99 -3.86
N PRO A 326 41.62 -8.20 -5.17
CA PRO A 326 41.75 -9.51 -5.79
C PRO A 326 43.20 -9.70 -6.28
N THR A 327 44.01 -10.43 -5.53
CA THR A 327 45.23 -11.03 -6.09
C THR A 327 45.58 -12.31 -5.34
N ARG A 328 45.48 -13.44 -6.03
CA ARG A 328 46.55 -14.43 -6.13
C ARG A 328 46.19 -15.50 -7.15
N GLU A 329 46.95 -15.49 -8.24
CA GLU A 329 47.12 -16.61 -9.15
C GLU A 329 47.39 -17.90 -8.37
N VAL A 330 46.63 -18.95 -8.66
CA VAL A 330 46.93 -20.29 -8.19
C VAL A 330 47.79 -20.97 -9.25
N LYS A 331 49.09 -21.05 -8.97
CA LYS A 331 50.05 -21.88 -9.69
C LYS A 331 50.02 -23.28 -9.05
N MET A 332 49.61 -24.30 -9.80
CA MET A 332 49.66 -25.70 -9.37
C MET A 332 50.82 -26.46 -10.04
N PRO A 333 51.37 -27.50 -9.38
CA PRO A 333 52.73 -27.97 -9.62
C PRO A 333 52.84 -29.06 -10.69
N HIS A 334 54.04 -29.14 -11.28
CA HIS A 334 54.49 -30.22 -12.15
C HIS A 334 54.65 -31.56 -11.43
N SER A 335 54.28 -32.63 -12.11
CA SER A 335 54.80 -33.99 -11.89
C SER A 335 55.18 -34.63 -13.22
N HIS A 336 56.48 -34.93 -13.37
CA HIS A 336 57.11 -35.78 -14.40
C HIS A 336 56.47 -37.19 -14.39
N GLU A 337 56.03 -37.76 -15.51
CA GLU A 337 56.77 -38.40 -16.62
C GLU A 337 56.94 -39.92 -16.40
N THR A 338 56.33 -40.73 -17.28
CA THR A 338 56.99 -41.88 -17.90
C THR A 338 56.21 -42.34 -19.14
N THR A 339 56.98 -42.49 -20.21
CA THR A 339 56.73 -43.05 -21.55
C THR A 339 56.18 -44.47 -21.56
N GLU A 340 55.30 -44.80 -22.50
CA GLU A 340 55.45 -46.00 -23.34
C GLU A 340 54.60 -45.96 -24.63
N SER A 341 55.01 -46.79 -25.58
CA SER A 341 54.91 -46.66 -27.04
C SER A 341 53.79 -47.50 -27.67
N SER A 342 53.16 -47.02 -28.75
CA SER A 342 52.70 -47.81 -29.93
C SER A 342 51.89 -46.90 -30.88
N LYS A 343 52.40 -46.57 -32.07
CA LYS A 343 52.33 -47.30 -33.36
C LYS A 343 50.97 -47.23 -34.09
N THR A 344 50.96 -46.41 -35.14
CA THR A 344 50.54 -46.66 -36.55
C THR A 344 49.07 -46.78 -36.99
N ALA A 345 48.88 -46.32 -38.24
CA ALA A 345 47.78 -46.44 -39.22
C ALA A 345 46.68 -45.36 -39.10
N ASP A 346 46.59 -44.34 -39.97
CA ASP A 346 46.52 -44.29 -41.44
C ASP A 346 45.36 -45.13 -42.02
N GLN A 347 44.24 -44.50 -42.37
CA GLN A 347 43.66 -44.47 -43.72
C GLN A 347 42.19 -44.00 -43.75
N ARG A 348 41.98 -43.01 -44.62
CA ARG A 348 40.74 -42.55 -45.31
C ARG A 348 39.73 -41.69 -44.57
#